data_AF-A0A6J8BSM4-F1
#
_entry.id   AF-A0A6J8BSM4-F1
#
_cell.length_a   1.000
_cell.length_b   1.000
_cell.length_c   1.000
_cell.angle_alpha   90.00
_cell.angle_beta   90.00
_cell.angle_gamma   90.00
#
_symmetry.space_group_name_H-M   'P 1'
#
loop_
_entity.id
_entity.type
_entity.pdbx_description
1 polymer ?
#
loop_
_entity_poly.entity_id
_entity_poly.type
_entity_poly.pdbx_seq_one_letter_code
_entity_poly.pdbx_strand_id
1 'polypeptide(L)'
;MSRQNHAAERKWVEVNSRTNYPLKCVLRKMSDDFEIDMNDPVTKCCVSTLTMACCNIGFQQLIPSWNAHSIPGKGIPDRFFASNLHTQRLPCILFPPSEVVAEQYIQDGGSLTMPGPCGIDPLECDQALKERRDVLFSQVFPDINPIMFCLVNGNPLYFKDALFTYINITSALSS
;
A
#
# COMPACT_ATOMS: atom_id res chain seq x y z
N MET A 1 -29.73 -9.93 -4.65
CA MET A 1 -28.46 -9.17 -4.45
C MET A 1 -28.81 -7.76 -4.00
N SER A 2 -28.37 -7.36 -2.80
CA SER A 2 -28.71 -6.08 -2.18
C SER A 2 -28.03 -4.91 -2.89
N ARG A 3 -28.79 -3.84 -3.20
CA ARG A 3 -28.30 -2.59 -3.79
C ARG A 3 -27.55 -1.69 -2.81
N GLN A 4 -27.35 -2.12 -1.56
CA GLN A 4 -26.78 -1.30 -0.49
C GLN A 4 -25.25 -1.17 -0.54
N ASN A 5 -24.54 -2.13 -1.14
CA ASN A 5 -23.06 -2.13 -1.14
C ASN A 5 -22.42 -1.20 -2.19
N HIS A 6 -23.18 -0.69 -3.16
CA HIS A 6 -22.62 0.09 -4.26
C HIS A 6 -21.88 1.37 -3.85
N ALA A 7 -22.23 1.99 -2.72
CA ALA A 7 -21.54 3.21 -2.26
C ALA A 7 -20.12 2.91 -1.77
N ALA A 8 -19.96 1.88 -0.93
CA ALA A 8 -18.66 1.43 -0.43
C ALA A 8 -17.81 0.82 -1.56
N GLU A 9 -18.42 0.01 -2.43
CA GLU A 9 -17.75 -0.57 -3.60
C GLU A 9 -17.19 0.50 -4.55
N ARG A 10 -17.94 1.58 -4.80
CA ARG A 10 -17.46 2.71 -5.61
C ARG A 10 -16.28 3.45 -4.98
N LYS A 11 -16.23 3.51 -3.65
CA LYS A 11 -15.08 4.11 -2.94
C LYS A 11 -13.83 3.26 -3.10
N TRP A 12 -13.96 1.94 -3.10
CA TRP A 12 -12.82 1.06 -3.34
C TRP A 12 -12.20 1.21 -4.72
N VAL A 13 -13.00 1.47 -5.77
CA VAL A 13 -12.47 1.77 -7.11
C VAL A 13 -11.58 3.01 -7.09
N GLU A 14 -12.00 4.05 -6.38
CA GLU A 14 -11.27 5.31 -6.28
C GLU A 14 -10.02 5.22 -5.40
N VAL A 15 -10.08 4.43 -4.33
CA VAL A 15 -8.88 4.07 -3.56
C VAL A 15 -7.88 3.38 -4.48
N ASN A 16 -8.32 2.32 -5.17
CA ASN A 16 -7.45 1.52 -6.03
C ASN A 16 -6.81 2.34 -7.15
N SER A 17 -7.54 3.28 -7.76
CA SER A 17 -6.98 4.11 -8.83
C SER A 17 -5.87 5.05 -8.37
N ARG A 18 -5.84 5.41 -7.08
CA ARG A 18 -4.87 6.35 -6.51
C ARG A 18 -3.75 5.69 -5.72
N THR A 19 -3.93 4.45 -5.28
CA THR A 19 -2.91 3.71 -4.51
C THR A 19 -2.37 2.52 -5.29
N ASN A 20 -3.22 1.54 -5.57
CA ASN A 20 -2.81 0.22 -6.03
C ASN A 20 -2.50 0.15 -7.53
N TYR A 21 -3.31 0.81 -8.38
CA TYR A 21 -3.17 0.74 -9.83
C TYR A 21 -1.89 1.37 -10.37
N PRO A 22 -1.43 2.55 -9.89
CA PRO A 22 -0.15 3.11 -10.32
C PRO A 22 1.01 2.14 -10.10
N LEU A 23 1.10 1.53 -8.92
CA LEU A 23 2.11 0.50 -8.61
C LEU A 23 1.98 -0.72 -9.50
N LYS A 24 0.76 -1.27 -9.63
CA LYS A 24 0.48 -2.45 -10.46
C LYS A 24 0.86 -2.24 -11.92
N CYS A 25 0.56 -1.06 -12.48
CA CYS A 25 0.90 -0.73 -13.87
C CYS A 25 2.41 -0.73 -14.09
N VAL A 26 3.17 -0.13 -13.17
CA VAL A 26 4.63 -0.08 -13.27
C VAL A 26 5.25 -1.45 -13.08
N LEU A 27 4.87 -2.18 -12.05
CA LEU A 27 5.39 -3.53 -11.77
C LEU A 27 5.09 -4.52 -12.89
N ARG A 28 3.87 -4.47 -13.46
CA ARG A 28 3.54 -5.28 -14.64
C ARG A 28 4.47 -4.96 -15.79
N LYS A 29 4.66 -3.68 -16.10
CA LYS A 29 5.55 -3.26 -17.18
C LYS A 29 7.00 -3.71 -16.93
N MET A 30 7.52 -3.55 -15.72
CA MET A 30 8.86 -4.02 -15.35
C MET A 30 9.01 -5.54 -15.52
N SER A 31 7.98 -6.30 -15.17
CA SER A 31 7.96 -7.76 -15.37
C SER A 31 7.89 -8.14 -16.85
N ASP A 32 7.05 -7.46 -17.63
CA ASP A 32 6.89 -7.71 -19.07
C ASP A 32 8.18 -7.34 -19.84
N ASP A 33 8.87 -6.29 -19.40
CA ASP A 33 10.14 -5.80 -19.96
C ASP A 33 11.37 -6.58 -19.42
N PHE A 34 11.16 -7.65 -18.63
CA PHE A 34 12.21 -8.47 -17.99
C PHE A 34 13.20 -7.70 -17.10
N GLU A 35 12.79 -6.56 -16.58
CA GLU A 35 13.62 -5.76 -15.69
C GLU A 35 13.66 -6.33 -14.26
N ILE A 36 12.63 -7.08 -13.87
CA ILE A 36 12.56 -7.79 -12.60
C ILE A 36 12.24 -9.27 -12.85
N ASP A 37 12.90 -10.16 -12.11
CA ASP A 37 12.59 -11.58 -12.13
C ASP A 37 11.71 -11.94 -10.92
N MET A 38 10.41 -12.09 -11.13
CA MET A 38 9.48 -12.51 -10.08
C MET A 38 9.59 -14.00 -9.71
N ASN A 39 10.47 -14.77 -10.35
CA ASN A 39 10.83 -16.12 -9.91
C ASN A 39 11.95 -16.11 -8.86
N ASP A 40 12.80 -15.08 -8.86
CA ASP A 40 13.83 -14.88 -7.86
C ASP A 40 13.20 -14.53 -6.49
N PRO A 41 13.47 -15.32 -5.43
CA PRO A 41 12.92 -15.08 -4.10
C PRO A 41 13.25 -13.69 -3.53
N VAL A 42 14.48 -13.20 -3.77
CA VAL A 42 14.92 -11.89 -3.26
C VAL A 42 14.13 -10.78 -3.92
N THR A 43 14.07 -10.78 -5.25
CA THR A 43 13.29 -9.82 -6.04
C THR A 43 11.82 -9.85 -5.64
N LYS A 44 11.21 -11.02 -5.50
CA LYS A 44 9.81 -11.16 -5.07
C LYS A 44 9.58 -10.57 -3.67
N CYS A 45 10.50 -10.79 -2.73
CA CYS A 45 10.43 -10.18 -1.40
C CYS A 45 10.54 -8.66 -1.48
N CYS A 46 11.57 -8.15 -2.15
CA CYS A 46 11.82 -6.72 -2.29
C CYS A 46 10.65 -5.98 -2.95
N VAL A 47 10.09 -6.54 -4.02
CA VAL A 47 8.88 -6.02 -4.69
C VAL A 47 7.73 -5.99 -3.70
N SER A 48 7.48 -7.07 -2.96
CA SER A 48 6.38 -7.14 -1.99
C SER A 48 6.53 -6.06 -0.90
N THR A 49 7.71 -5.98 -0.29
CA THR A 49 7.99 -5.06 0.82
C THR A 49 7.86 -3.60 0.40
N LEU A 50 8.53 -3.21 -0.69
CA LEU A 50 8.50 -1.81 -1.12
C LEU A 50 7.11 -1.40 -1.64
N THR A 51 6.41 -2.31 -2.32
CA THR A 51 5.02 -2.07 -2.78
C THR A 51 4.08 -1.87 -1.60
N MET A 52 4.17 -2.70 -0.55
CA MET A 52 3.37 -2.53 0.67
C MET A 52 3.66 -1.19 1.36
N ALA A 53 4.93 -0.80 1.47
CA ALA A 53 5.30 0.50 2.03
C ALA A 53 4.71 1.67 1.22
N CYS A 54 4.79 1.61 -0.11
CA CYS A 54 4.22 2.60 -1.02
C CYS A 54 2.68 2.64 -0.92
N CYS A 55 2.01 1.49 -0.87
CA CYS A 55 0.56 1.43 -0.66
C CYS A 55 0.16 2.11 0.66
N ASN A 56 0.87 1.83 1.76
CA ASN A 56 0.60 2.43 3.06
C ASN A 56 0.73 3.96 3.01
N ILE A 57 1.75 4.50 2.36
CA ILE A 57 1.91 5.94 2.11
C ILE A 57 0.72 6.47 1.30
N GLY A 58 0.35 5.78 0.23
CA GLY A 58 -0.80 6.12 -0.59
C GLY A 58 -2.08 6.24 0.23
N PHE A 59 -2.34 5.27 1.14
CA PHE A 59 -3.48 5.31 2.05
C PHE A 59 -3.43 6.48 3.04
N GLN A 60 -2.26 6.72 3.64
CA GLN A 60 -2.05 7.84 4.57
C GLN A 60 -2.30 9.19 3.92
N GLN A 61 -1.95 9.36 2.64
CA GLN A 61 -2.17 10.60 1.89
C GLN A 61 -3.60 10.71 1.32
N LEU A 62 -4.19 9.58 0.94
CA LEU A 62 -5.52 9.52 0.32
C LEU A 62 -6.61 10.06 1.25
N ILE A 63 -6.67 9.58 2.49
CA ILE A 63 -7.78 9.89 3.41
C ILE A 63 -7.86 11.40 3.72
N PRO A 64 -6.77 12.08 4.14
CA PRO A 64 -6.79 13.52 4.35
C PRO A 64 -7.13 14.30 3.07
N SER A 65 -6.54 13.91 1.94
CA SER A 65 -6.78 14.57 0.66
C SER A 65 -8.24 14.41 0.20
N TRP A 66 -8.82 13.24 0.47
CA TRP A 66 -10.24 12.96 0.25
C TRP A 66 -11.14 13.77 1.18
N ASN A 67 -10.74 14.06 2.41
CA ASN A 67 -11.60 14.86 3.29
C ASN A 67 -11.48 16.37 3.02
N ALA A 68 -10.35 16.81 2.48
CA ALA A 68 -10.08 18.21 2.16
C ALA A 68 -10.61 18.68 0.80
N HIS A 69 -10.95 17.77 -0.14
CA HIS A 69 -11.38 18.18 -1.48
C HIS A 69 -12.78 18.80 -1.50
N SER A 70 -13.01 19.69 -2.47
CA SER A 70 -14.34 20.26 -2.73
C SER A 70 -15.16 19.32 -3.61
N ILE A 71 -16.37 18.98 -3.15
CA ILE A 71 -17.36 18.23 -3.92
C ILE A 71 -18.33 19.24 -4.56
N PRO A 72 -18.44 19.29 -5.91
CA PRO A 72 -19.34 20.21 -6.59
C PRO A 72 -20.78 20.13 -6.07
N GLY A 73 -21.37 21.28 -5.75
CA GLY A 73 -22.74 21.37 -5.21
C GLY A 73 -22.92 20.85 -3.77
N LYS A 74 -21.86 20.31 -3.15
CA LYS A 74 -21.89 19.88 -1.74
C LYS A 74 -20.95 20.70 -0.88
N GLY A 75 -19.69 20.89 -1.25
CA GLY A 75 -18.66 21.60 -0.46
C GLY A 75 -17.55 20.67 0.02
N ILE A 76 -16.83 21.04 1.10
CA ILE A 76 -15.65 20.30 1.59
C ILE A 76 -16.03 19.41 2.80
N PRO A 77 -15.80 18.08 2.75
CA PRO A 77 -16.15 17.16 3.83
C PRO A 77 -15.64 17.59 5.21
N ASP A 78 -14.37 17.99 5.34
CA ASP A 78 -13.82 18.45 6.63
C ASP A 78 -14.57 19.67 7.19
N ARG A 79 -15.02 20.59 6.33
CA ARG A 79 -15.81 21.75 6.76
C ARG A 79 -17.20 21.33 7.23
N PHE A 80 -17.82 20.34 6.60
CA PHE A 80 -19.09 19.79 7.06
C PHE A 80 -18.97 19.07 8.39
N PHE A 81 -17.92 18.27 8.54
CA PHE A 81 -17.63 17.57 9.78
C PHE A 81 -17.41 18.56 10.92
N ALA A 82 -16.60 19.60 10.70
CA ALA A 82 -16.34 20.65 11.69
C ALA A 82 -17.59 21.46 12.07
N SER A 83 -18.49 21.74 11.12
CA SER A 83 -19.71 22.52 11.34
C SER A 83 -20.88 21.73 11.94
N ASN A 84 -20.90 20.40 11.79
CA ASN A 84 -21.99 19.52 12.25
C ASN A 84 -21.47 18.43 13.18
N LEU A 85 -20.58 18.80 14.11
CA LEU A 85 -19.87 17.87 14.98
C LEU A 85 -20.80 17.29 16.07
N HIS A 86 -21.72 16.43 15.66
CA HIS A 86 -22.64 15.68 16.51
C HIS A 86 -22.20 14.23 16.71
N THR A 87 -21.00 13.87 16.24
CA THR A 87 -20.46 12.52 16.29
C THR A 87 -19.26 12.43 17.24
N GLN A 88 -19.21 11.41 18.08
CA GLN A 88 -18.07 11.11 18.93
C GLN A 88 -17.12 10.15 18.20
N ARG A 89 -15.80 10.37 18.28
CA ARG A 89 -14.82 9.37 17.85
C ARG A 89 -14.95 8.15 18.76
N LEU A 90 -15.26 7.01 18.18
CA LEU A 90 -15.25 5.73 18.88
C LEU A 90 -13.79 5.29 19.10
N PRO A 91 -13.43 4.84 20.31
CA PRO A 91 -12.13 4.22 20.55
C PRO A 91 -11.90 3.01 19.63
N CYS A 92 -10.70 2.89 19.06
CA CYS A 92 -10.36 1.75 18.20
C CYS A 92 -10.54 0.39 18.89
N ILE A 93 -10.40 0.34 20.22
CA ILE A 93 -10.61 -0.88 21.03
C ILE A 93 -12.04 -1.42 20.95
N LEU A 94 -13.02 -0.61 20.52
CA LEU A 94 -14.40 -1.06 20.31
C LEU A 94 -14.56 -1.84 19.00
N PHE A 95 -13.58 -1.77 18.11
CA PHE A 95 -13.60 -2.50 16.85
C PHE A 95 -12.70 -3.74 16.97
N PRO A 96 -13.21 -4.93 16.65
CA PRO A 96 -12.37 -6.11 16.58
C PRO A 96 -11.27 -5.94 15.51
N PRO A 97 -10.11 -6.60 15.68
CA PRO A 97 -9.07 -6.63 14.66
C PRO A 97 -9.59 -7.12 13.31
N SER A 98 -8.97 -6.67 12.22
CA SER A 98 -9.37 -7.02 10.85
C SER A 98 -9.41 -8.54 10.63
N GLU A 99 -8.51 -9.27 11.26
CA GLU A 99 -8.37 -10.71 11.16
C GLU A 99 -9.60 -11.41 11.75
N VAL A 100 -10.05 -10.95 12.93
CA VAL A 100 -11.23 -11.48 13.62
C VAL A 100 -12.49 -11.26 12.79
N VAL A 101 -12.64 -10.07 12.20
CA VAL A 101 -13.79 -9.75 11.34
C VAL A 101 -13.78 -10.59 10.07
N ALA A 102 -12.61 -10.77 9.45
CA ALA A 102 -12.46 -11.58 8.25
C ALA A 102 -12.78 -13.06 8.51
N GLU A 103 -12.30 -13.61 9.62
CA GLU A 103 -12.62 -14.97 10.07
C GLU A 103 -14.11 -15.15 10.30
N GLN A 104 -14.74 -14.22 11.03
CA GLN A 104 -16.19 -14.27 11.27
C GLN A 104 -16.99 -14.25 9.96
N TYR A 105 -16.61 -13.38 9.01
CA TYR A 105 -17.27 -13.31 7.70
C TYR A 105 -17.18 -14.63 6.92
N ILE A 106 -16.03 -15.32 6.98
CA ILE A 106 -15.87 -16.65 6.37
C ILE A 106 -16.74 -17.70 7.10
N GLN A 107 -16.75 -17.67 8.44
CA GLN A 107 -17.59 -18.57 9.25
C GLN A 107 -19.08 -18.40 8.95
N ASP A 108 -19.51 -17.17 8.65
CA ASP A 108 -20.89 -16.84 8.28
C ASP A 108 -21.24 -17.24 6.82
N GLY A 109 -20.35 -17.97 6.13
CA GLY A 109 -20.54 -18.45 4.75
C GLY A 109 -20.08 -17.47 3.67
N GLY A 110 -19.42 -16.39 4.06
CA GLY A 110 -18.74 -15.48 3.14
C GLY A 110 -17.51 -16.12 2.50
N SER A 111 -17.09 -15.58 1.35
CA SER A 111 -15.86 -15.99 0.68
C SER A 111 -14.95 -14.78 0.50
N LEU A 112 -13.71 -14.91 0.98
CA LEU A 112 -12.65 -13.93 0.79
C LEU A 112 -11.58 -14.53 -0.12
N THR A 113 -11.04 -13.70 -1.01
CA THR A 113 -9.83 -14.06 -1.74
C THR A 113 -8.66 -13.96 -0.76
N MET A 114 -8.06 -15.10 -0.44
CA MET A 114 -6.88 -15.12 0.41
C MET A 114 -5.70 -14.44 -0.31
N PRO A 115 -4.89 -13.63 0.40
CA PRO A 115 -3.71 -13.04 -0.18
C PRO A 115 -2.77 -14.14 -0.69
N GLY A 116 -2.23 -13.95 -1.89
CA GLY A 116 -1.16 -14.81 -2.40
C GLY A 116 0.10 -14.68 -1.53
N PRO A 117 1.02 -15.66 -1.58
CA PRO A 117 2.24 -15.58 -0.80
C PRO A 117 3.07 -14.36 -1.22
N CYS A 118 3.32 -13.45 -0.28
CA CYS A 118 4.38 -12.45 -0.42
C CYS A 118 5.74 -13.17 -0.47
N GLY A 119 6.76 -12.52 -1.03
CA GLY A 119 8.12 -13.06 -0.94
C GLY A 119 8.57 -13.19 0.51
N ILE A 120 9.29 -14.27 0.82
CA ILE A 120 9.90 -14.49 2.14
C ILE A 120 11.19 -13.68 2.20
N ASP A 121 11.40 -12.94 3.30
CA ASP A 121 12.60 -12.13 3.48
C ASP A 121 13.83 -13.04 3.60
N PRO A 122 14.81 -12.97 2.68
CA PRO A 122 16.02 -13.80 2.77
C PRO A 122 16.84 -13.50 4.03
N LEU A 123 16.60 -12.36 4.68
CA LEU A 123 17.25 -11.94 5.91
C LEU A 123 16.37 -12.18 7.15
N GLU A 124 15.23 -12.88 7.03
CA GLU A 124 14.25 -13.05 8.12
C GLU A 124 14.86 -13.58 9.42
N CYS A 125 15.81 -14.50 9.31
CA CYS A 125 16.50 -15.12 10.44
C CYS A 125 17.61 -14.26 11.06
N ASP A 126 18.01 -13.14 10.43
CA ASP A 126 19.08 -12.27 10.90
C ASP A 126 18.60 -10.82 11.00
N GLN A 127 18.19 -10.44 12.21
CA GLN A 127 17.70 -9.11 12.50
C GLN A 127 18.77 -8.02 12.30
N ALA A 128 20.05 -8.33 12.52
CA ALA A 128 21.13 -7.36 12.31
C ALA A 128 21.32 -7.05 10.82
N LEU A 129 21.18 -8.06 9.94
CA LEU A 129 21.22 -7.84 8.50
C LEU A 129 20.01 -7.06 7.99
N LYS A 130 18.82 -7.27 8.57
CA LYS A 130 17.62 -6.46 8.25
C LYS A 130 17.81 -5.00 8.62
N GLU A 131 18.29 -4.72 9.84
CA GLU A 131 18.60 -3.36 10.28
C GLU A 131 19.68 -2.73 9.39
N ARG A 132 20.70 -3.51 9.02
CA ARG A 132 21.75 -3.05 8.12
C ARG A 132 21.20 -2.70 6.73
N ARG A 133 20.30 -3.52 6.16
CA ARG A 133 19.61 -3.22 4.90
C ARG A 133 18.82 -1.91 5.01
N ASP A 134 18.05 -1.74 6.07
CA ASP A 134 17.19 -0.56 6.24
C ASP A 134 18.02 0.72 6.44
N VAL A 135 19.16 0.64 7.14
CA VAL A 135 20.13 1.74 7.23
C VAL A 135 20.76 2.06 5.88
N LEU A 136 21.22 1.05 5.13
CA LEU A 136 21.81 1.27 3.81
C LEU A 136 20.80 1.85 2.82
N PHE A 137 19.55 1.38 2.87
CA PHE A 137 18.50 1.89 2.02
C PHE A 137 18.13 3.34 2.36
N SER A 138 17.98 3.67 3.64
CA SER A 138 17.65 5.04 4.09
C SER A 138 18.76 6.06 3.85
N GLN A 139 20.01 5.62 3.67
CA GLN A 139 21.09 6.51 3.21
C GLN A 139 20.88 6.99 1.77
N VAL A 140 20.24 6.19 0.91
CA VAL A 140 19.97 6.53 -0.49
C VAL A 140 18.56 7.13 -0.64
N PHE A 141 17.58 6.56 0.07
CA PHE A 141 16.19 6.97 0.07
C PHE A 141 15.76 7.34 1.50
N PRO A 142 16.17 8.51 2.02
CA PRO A 142 15.83 8.94 3.37
C PRO A 142 14.34 9.23 3.54
N ASP A 143 13.65 9.59 2.46
CA ASP A 143 12.20 9.76 2.42
C ASP A 143 11.62 9.04 1.20
N ILE A 144 10.72 8.08 1.46
CA ILE A 144 10.03 7.32 0.43
C ILE A 144 8.66 7.92 0.05
N ASN A 145 8.20 8.97 0.73
CA ASN A 145 6.95 9.65 0.40
C ASN A 145 6.87 10.16 -1.05
N PRO A 146 7.95 10.74 -1.64
CA PRO A 146 7.90 11.24 -3.01
C PRO A 146 7.70 10.13 -4.05
N ILE A 147 7.98 8.86 -3.73
CA ILE A 147 7.78 7.73 -4.63
C ILE A 147 6.31 7.65 -5.07
N MET A 148 5.38 7.68 -4.11
CA MET A 148 3.96 7.63 -4.44
C MET A 148 3.50 8.87 -5.20
N PHE A 149 3.98 10.05 -4.82
CA PHE A 149 3.66 11.29 -5.55
C PHE A 149 4.10 11.21 -7.02
N CYS A 150 5.33 10.76 -7.30
CA CYS A 150 5.82 10.60 -8.66
C CYS A 150 5.00 9.54 -9.43
N LEU A 151 4.72 8.40 -8.80
CA LEU A 151 3.95 7.32 -9.41
C LEU A 151 2.54 7.74 -9.84
N VAL A 152 1.78 8.41 -8.96
CA VAL A 152 0.42 8.86 -9.28
C VAL A 152 0.39 9.92 -10.38
N ASN A 153 1.49 10.67 -10.54
CA ASN A 153 1.68 11.65 -11.61
C ASN A 153 2.32 11.05 -12.87
N GLY A 154 2.40 9.72 -12.97
CA GLY A 154 2.87 9.02 -14.17
C GLY A 154 4.39 9.00 -14.35
N ASN A 155 5.17 9.32 -13.32
CA ASN A 155 6.62 9.19 -13.33
C ASN A 155 7.08 8.00 -12.47
N PRO A 156 7.40 6.84 -13.10
CA PRO A 156 7.78 5.65 -12.36
C PRO A 156 9.26 5.60 -11.96
N LEU A 157 10.11 6.49 -12.48
CA LEU A 157 11.58 6.35 -12.37
C LEU A 157 12.04 6.23 -10.92
N TYR A 158 11.53 7.10 -10.05
CA TYR A 158 11.92 7.10 -8.64
C TYR A 158 11.54 5.81 -7.90
N PHE A 159 10.41 5.18 -8.27
CA PHE A 159 10.03 3.87 -7.76
C PHE A 159 10.96 2.77 -8.27
N LYS A 160 11.31 2.79 -9.56
CA LYS A 160 12.21 1.80 -10.15
C LYS A 160 13.60 1.86 -9.51
N ASP A 161 14.15 3.06 -9.36
CA ASP A 161 15.45 3.28 -8.74
C ASP A 161 15.46 2.81 -7.28
N ALA A 162 14.40 3.11 -6.52
CA ALA A 162 14.23 2.63 -5.16
C ALA A 162 14.17 1.10 -5.10
N LEU A 163 13.40 0.48 -6.00
CA LEU A 163 13.25 -0.96 -6.05
C LEU A 163 14.57 -1.66 -6.37
N PHE A 164 15.29 -1.22 -7.40
CA PHE A 164 16.60 -1.80 -7.75
C PHE A 164 17.63 -1.60 -6.65
N THR A 165 17.65 -0.43 -6.02
CA THR A 165 18.53 -0.18 -4.87
C THR A 165 18.22 -1.14 -3.72
N TYR A 166 16.94 -1.34 -3.41
CA TYR A 166 16.52 -2.25 -2.36
C TYR A 166 16.86 -3.71 -2.67
N ILE A 167 16.67 -4.15 -3.93
CA ILE A 167 17.07 -5.48 -4.41
C ILE A 167 18.59 -5.65 -4.26
N ASN A 168 19.37 -4.71 -4.79
CA ASN A 168 20.84 -4.80 -4.77
C ASN A 168 21.41 -4.87 -3.35
N ILE A 169 20.89 -4.05 -2.43
CA ILE A 169 21.29 -4.09 -1.01
C ILE A 169 20.92 -5.44 -0.40
N THR A 170 19.69 -5.91 -0.63
CA THR A 170 19.21 -7.17 -0.04
C THR A 170 20.00 -8.36 -0.56
N SER A 171 20.22 -8.46 -1.88
CA SER A 171 21.01 -9.52 -2.50
C SER A 171 22.46 -9.54 -1.99
N ALA A 172 23.07 -8.37 -1.79
CA ALA A 172 24.44 -8.27 -1.28
C ALA A 172 24.57 -8.74 0.18
N LEU A 173 23.51 -8.59 0.98
CA LEU A 173 23.48 -9.05 2.38
C LEU A 173 23.05 -10.50 2.53
N SER A 174 22.32 -11.06 1.55
CA SER A 174 21.89 -12.45 1.55
C SER A 174 22.88 -13.42 0.90
N SER A 175 24.02 -12.91 0.41
CA SER A 175 25.09 -13.67 -0.26
C SER A 175 26.08 -14.30 0.72
#